data_AF-A0A3D5I3Q0-F1
#
_entry.id   AF-A0A3D5I3Q0-F1
#
_cell.length_a   1.000
_cell.length_b   1.000
_cell.length_c   1.000
_cell.angle_alpha   90.00
_cell.angle_beta   90.00
_cell.angle_gamma   90.00
#
_symmetry.space_group_name_H-M   'P 1'
#
loop_
_entity.id
_entity.type
_entity.pdbx_description
1 polymer ?
#
loop_
_entity_poly.entity_id
_entity_poly.type
_entity_poly.pdbx_seq_one_letter_code
_entity_poly.pdbx_strand_id
1 'polypeptide(L)' 'IFVLETVSVIVQVVSFKLTGKRVFAMAPLHHHFEQKGWAEPTIVIRFWIISVILALVGLATLKLR' A
#
# COMPACT_ATOMS: atom_id res chain seq x y z
N ILE A 1 -0.67 6.64 1.38
CA ILE A 1 0.00 5.37 0.98
C ILE A 1 0.74 4.70 2.15
N PHE A 2 1.50 5.42 2.98
CA PHE A 2 2.25 4.84 4.12
C PHE A 2 1.43 3.96 5.05
N VAL A 3 0.21 4.39 5.42
CA VAL A 3 -0.70 3.57 6.24
C VAL A 3 -1.04 2.24 5.54
N LEU A 4 -1.24 2.24 4.22
CA LEU A 4 -1.53 1.02 3.46
C LEU A 4 -0.32 0.08 3.42
N GLU A 5 0.89 0.62 3.30
CA GLU A 5 2.13 -0.16 3.38
C GLU A 5 2.25 -0.87 4.73
N THR A 6 2.05 -0.15 5.84
CA THR A 6 2.10 -0.72 7.18
C THR A 6 0.98 -1.75 7.40
N VAL A 7 -0.25 -1.44 6.98
CA VAL A 7 -1.38 -2.38 7.07
C VAL A 7 -1.10 -3.65 6.27
N SER A 8 -0.47 -3.55 5.10
CA SER A 8 -0.10 -4.74 4.32
C SER A 8 0.85 -5.67 5.10
N VAL A 9 1.81 -5.10 5.83
CA VAL A 9 2.75 -5.86 6.69
C VAL A 9 2.00 -6.49 7.86
N ILE A 10 1.11 -5.74 8.53
CA ILE A 10 0.32 -6.27 9.65
C ILE A 10 -0.54 -7.45 9.17
N VAL A 11 -1.30 -7.28 8.08
CA VAL A 11 -2.14 -8.33 7.52
C VAL A 11 -1.32 -9.55 7.12
N GLN A 12 -0.17 -9.34 6.47
CA GLN A 12 0.73 -10.42 6.08
C GLN A 12 1.23 -11.21 7.29
N VAL A 13 1.71 -10.53 8.34
CA VAL A 13 2.23 -11.15 9.55
C VAL A 13 1.12 -11.87 10.32
N VAL A 14 -0.04 -11.25 10.49
CA VAL A 14 -1.20 -11.84 11.19
C VAL A 14 -1.67 -13.09 10.44
N SER A 15 -1.85 -13.02 9.12
CA SER A 15 -2.26 -14.18 8.33
C SER A 15 -1.25 -15.32 8.42
N PHE A 16 0.05 -15.02 8.32
CA PHE A 16 1.09 -16.04 8.40
C PHE A 16 1.15 -16.69 9.79
N LYS A 17 0.97 -15.91 10.87
CA LYS A 17 0.92 -16.44 12.24
C LYS A 17 -0.31 -17.29 12.53
N LEU A 18 -1.48 -16.92 11.99
CA LEU A 18 -2.73 -17.61 12.27
C LEU A 18 -3.00 -18.81 11.34
N THR A 19 -2.65 -18.68 10.07
CA THR A 19 -3.04 -19.66 9.03
C THR A 19 -1.84 -20.31 8.32
N GLY A 20 -0.62 -19.80 8.54
CA GLY A 20 0.58 -20.20 7.79
C GLY A 20 0.59 -19.73 6.34
N LYS A 21 -0.44 -19.02 5.87
CA LYS A 21 -0.59 -18.60 4.47
C LYS A 21 -0.27 -17.12 4.31
N ARG A 22 0.41 -16.81 3.21
CA ARG A 22 0.71 -15.43 2.77
C ARG A 22 -0.49 -14.86 2.01
N VAL A 23 -0.87 -13.63 2.32
CA VAL A 23 -1.96 -12.90 1.61
C VAL A 23 -1.40 -12.19 0.39
N PHE A 24 -0.27 -11.53 0.56
CA PHE A 24 0.51 -10.91 -0.50
C PHE A 24 1.70 -11.79 -0.86
N ALA A 25 2.11 -11.76 -2.13
CA ALA A 25 3.34 -12.44 -2.59
C ALA A 25 4.56 -12.03 -1.74
N MET A 26 4.65 -10.73 -1.41
CA MET A 26 5.60 -10.14 -0.48
C MET A 26 4.96 -8.90 0.14
N ALA A 27 5.27 -8.61 1.40
CA ALA A 27 4.93 -7.35 2.04
C ALA A 27 6.24 -6.59 2.33
N PRO A 28 6.29 -5.25 2.21
CA PRO A 28 5.17 -4.32 1.99
C PRO A 28 4.55 -4.35 0.58
N LEU A 29 3.48 -3.58 0.36
CA LEU A 29 2.64 -3.66 -0.85
C LEU A 29 3.42 -3.35 -2.14
N HIS A 30 4.44 -2.49 -2.11
CA HIS A 30 5.24 -2.21 -3.32
C HIS A 30 5.99 -3.47 -3.83
N HIS A 31 6.62 -4.25 -2.95
CA HIS A 31 7.27 -5.51 -3.33
C HIS A 31 6.27 -6.56 -3.84
N HIS A 32 5.00 -6.50 -3.41
CA HIS A 32 3.97 -7.34 -4.01
C HIS A 32 3.80 -7.08 -5.51
N PHE A 33 3.90 -5.82 -5.94
CA PHE A 33 3.81 -5.44 -7.35
C PHE A 33 5.10 -5.71 -8.13
N GLU A 34 6.26 -5.57 -7.49
CA GLU A 34 7.54 -6.00 -8.10
C GLU A 34 7.53 -7.50 -8.40
N GLN A 35 7.08 -8.33 -7.46
CA GLN A 35 6.92 -9.78 -7.65
C GLN A 35 5.86 -10.14 -8.73
N LYS A 36 4.95 -9.21 -9.04
CA LYS A 36 4.01 -9.32 -10.16
C LYS A 36 4.61 -8.86 -11.50
N GLY A 37 5.89 -8.50 -11.53
CA GLY A 37 6.65 -8.12 -12.72
C GLY A 37 6.55 -6.63 -13.08
N TRP A 38 6.09 -5.77 -12.17
CA TRP A 38 6.07 -4.33 -12.44
C TRP A 38 7.47 -3.73 -12.24
N ALA A 39 7.88 -2.86 -13.16
CA ALA A 39 9.10 -2.09 -12.99
C ALA A 39 8.97 -1.12 -11.81
N GLU A 40 10.01 -1.01 -11.00
CA GLU A 40 10.05 -0.14 -9.82
C GLU A 40 9.61 1.31 -10.11
N PRO A 41 10.07 1.99 -11.19
CA PRO A 41 9.62 3.35 -11.49
C PRO A 41 8.11 3.44 -11.74
N THR A 42 7.53 2.41 -12.37
CA THR A 42 6.09 2.33 -12.63
C THR A 42 5.30 2.24 -11.33
N ILE A 43 5.79 1.48 -10.35
CA ILE A 43 5.16 1.34 -9.03
C ILE A 43 5.23 2.67 -8.28
N VAL A 44 6.42 3.30 -8.24
CA VAL A 44 6.65 4.60 -7.58
C VAL A 44 5.71 5.66 -8.14
N ILE A 45 5.64 5.82 -9.46
CA ILE A 45 4.79 6.83 -10.10
C ILE A 45 3.31 6.57 -9.79
N ARG A 46 2.85 5.31 -9.86
CA ARG A 46 1.45 4.97 -9.53
C ARG A 46 1.12 5.23 -8.07
N PHE A 47 2.04 4.93 -7.16
CA PHE A 47 1.86 5.20 -5.72
C PHE A 47 1.84 6.71 -5.43
N TRP A 48 2.60 7.51 -6.17
CA TRP A 48 2.53 8.97 -6.09
C TRP A 48 1.18 9.50 -6.56
N ILE A 49 0.65 9.01 -7.69
CA ILE A 49 -0.68 9.38 -8.17
C ILE A 49 -1.74 9.10 -7.09
N ILE A 50 -1.72 7.90 -6.50
CA ILE A 50 -2.64 7.54 -5.40
C ILE A 50 -2.45 8.46 -4.19
N SER A 51 -1.20 8.80 -3.85
CA SER A 51 -0.89 9.67 -2.72
C SER A 51 -1.42 11.09 -2.90
N VAL A 52 -1.29 11.65 -4.11
CA VAL A 52 -1.84 12.97 -4.46
C VAL A 52 -3.36 12.95 -4.38
N ILE A 53 -4.02 11.91 -4.92
CA ILE A 53 -5.49 11.78 -4.85
C ILE A 53 -5.94 11.74 -3.38
N LEU A 54 -5.31 10.92 -2.54
CA LEU A 54 -5.64 10.85 -1.12
C LEU A 54 -5.36 12.16 -0.37
N ALA A 55 -4.32 12.89 -0.76
CA ALA A 55 -4.03 14.22 -0.20
C ALA A 55 -5.14 15.22 -0.55
N LEU A 56 -5.61 15.24 -1.80
CA LEU A 56 -6.73 16.09 -2.23
C LEU A 56 -8.03 15.72 -1.50
N VAL A 57 -8.30 14.43 -1.31
CA VAL A 57 -9.44 13.96 -0.50
C VAL A 57 -9.31 14.45 0.94
N GLY A 58 -8.11 14.35 1.55
CA GLY A 58 -7.86 14.86 2.90
C GLY A 58 -8.00 16.38 3.03
N LEU A 59 -7.68 17.14 1.98
CA LEU A 59 -7.94 18.57 1.93
C LEU A 59 -9.44 18.87 1.79
N ALA A 60 -10.17 18.09 0.99
CA ALA A 60 -11.61 18.26 0.81
C ALA A 60 -12.41 17.97 2.10
N THR A 61 -11.90 17.11 2.98
CA THR A 61 -12.52 16.84 4.29
C THR A 61 -12.19 17.90 5.34
N LEU A 62 -11.22 18.78 5.08
CA LEU A 62 -10.86 19.85 6.00
C LEU A 62 -11.96 20.92 5.99
N LYS A 63 -12.79 20.94 7.02
CA LYS A 63 -13.73 22.04 7.25
C LYS A 63 -12.97 23.25 7.77
N LEU A 64 -12.70 24.20 6.87
CA LEU A 64 -12.27 25.55 7.22
C LEU A 64 -13.53 26.37 7.56
N ARG A 65 -13.95 26.33 8.82
CA ARG A 65 -14.97 27.23 9.38
C ARG A 65 -14.51 27.72 10.74
#